data_AF-A0A2D7WAC1-F1
#
_entry.id   AF-A0A2D7WAC1-F1
#
_cell.length_a   1.000
_cell.length_b   1.000
_cell.length_c   1.000
_cell.angle_alpha   90.00
_cell.angle_beta   90.00
_cell.angle_gamma   90.00
#
_symmetry.space_group_name_H-M   'P 1'
#
loop_
_entity.id
_entity.type
_entity.pdbx_description
1 polymer ?
#
loop_
_entity_poly.entity_id
_entity_poly.type
_entity_poly.pdbx_seq_one_letter_code
_entity_poly.pdbx_strand_id
1 'polypeptide(L)'
;MGSVGVSALMVGTALLVVFALATTSIDHQLASSLDQIEESSESLPNVRINTIENIEIAIVGVQINTPGSDLGCPCEIYASLDNGVTVAHLFGATFSLNAGQVDSVTEILNHGSYLYSDLASLTLHTNATDTSGGAVFPTFNLVTKTVVYATVENIGITTITPEESWVLFDGSNPVQMSSLIAFGDGPENHLSVNASTDFSMFYPGDVFVLQHIMDSDLVADKYEQVSIFVDGIQTAMAVP
;
A
#
# COMPACT_ATOMS: atom_id res chain seq x y z
N MET A 1 -25.60 -1.57 -86.23
CA MET A 1 -24.25 -1.74 -85.63
C MET A 1 -24.07 -0.66 -84.58
N GLY A 2 -24.52 -0.92 -83.36
CA GLY A 2 -24.38 0.00 -82.24
C GLY A 2 -24.35 -0.83 -80.97
N SER A 3 -23.70 -0.34 -79.93
CA SER A 3 -23.70 -0.93 -78.59
C SER A 3 -22.71 -2.07 -78.30
N VAL A 4 -21.44 -1.93 -78.70
CA VAL A 4 -20.30 -2.62 -78.03
C VAL A 4 -19.41 -1.66 -77.23
N GLY A 5 -19.35 -0.38 -77.64
CA GLY A 5 -18.59 0.65 -76.91
C GLY A 5 -19.24 1.13 -75.61
N VAL A 6 -20.57 1.16 -75.55
CA VAL A 6 -21.32 1.60 -74.35
C VAL A 6 -21.21 0.58 -73.21
N SER A 7 -21.26 -0.71 -73.54
CA SER A 7 -21.09 -1.80 -72.58
C SER A 7 -19.66 -1.89 -72.04
N ALA A 8 -18.63 -1.66 -72.88
CA ALA A 8 -17.24 -1.63 -72.43
C ALA A 8 -16.97 -0.46 -71.47
N LEU A 9 -17.57 0.70 -71.73
CA LEU A 9 -17.45 1.88 -70.86
C LEU A 9 -18.16 1.68 -69.53
N MET A 10 -19.32 1.03 -69.53
CA MET A 10 -20.08 0.71 -68.32
C MET A 10 -19.40 -0.35 -67.43
N VAL A 11 -18.68 -1.31 -68.03
CA VAL A 11 -17.82 -2.25 -67.28
C VAL A 11 -16.58 -1.54 -66.72
N GLY A 12 -15.98 -0.62 -67.49
CA GLY A 12 -14.85 0.18 -67.02
C GLY A 12 -15.18 1.08 -65.83
N THR A 13 -16.35 1.72 -65.83
CA THR A 13 -16.80 2.54 -64.69
C THR A 13 -17.16 1.69 -63.48
N ALA A 14 -17.75 0.51 -63.66
CA ALA A 14 -18.01 -0.43 -62.57
C ALA A 14 -16.72 -0.94 -61.91
N LEU A 15 -15.69 -1.25 -62.71
CA LEU A 15 -14.38 -1.66 -62.19
C LEU A 15 -13.68 -0.53 -61.43
N LEU A 16 -13.81 0.73 -61.86
CA LEU A 16 -13.28 1.88 -61.14
C LEU A 16 -13.98 2.09 -59.80
N VAL A 17 -15.30 1.87 -59.72
CA VAL A 17 -16.06 1.94 -58.45
C VAL A 17 -15.64 0.82 -57.50
N VAL A 18 -15.46 -0.40 -58.00
CA VAL A 18 -14.96 -1.52 -57.17
C VAL A 18 -13.54 -1.24 -56.67
N PHE A 19 -12.68 -0.69 -57.52
CA PHE A 19 -11.33 -0.31 -57.14
C PHE A 19 -11.34 0.79 -56.07
N ALA A 20 -12.20 1.81 -56.20
CA ALA A 20 -12.37 2.85 -55.20
C ALA A 20 -12.91 2.31 -53.85
N LEU A 21 -13.88 1.39 -53.89
CA LEU A 21 -14.38 0.72 -52.69
C LEU A 21 -13.34 -0.22 -52.06
N ALA A 22 -12.50 -0.86 -52.87
CA ALA A 22 -11.42 -1.70 -52.39
C ALA A 22 -10.32 -0.86 -51.72
N THR A 23 -9.90 0.27 -52.31
CA THR A 23 -8.91 1.18 -51.71
C THR A 23 -9.41 1.72 -50.38
N THR A 24 -10.66 2.19 -50.30
CA THR A 24 -11.23 2.67 -49.03
C THR A 24 -11.33 1.58 -47.96
N SER A 25 -11.64 0.34 -48.35
CA SER A 25 -11.62 -0.79 -47.41
C SER A 25 -10.20 -1.13 -46.93
N ILE A 26 -9.19 -1.01 -47.80
CA ILE A 26 -7.79 -1.24 -47.43
C ILE A 26 -7.32 -0.14 -46.48
N ASP A 27 -7.65 1.12 -46.76
CA ASP A 27 -7.31 2.25 -45.89
C ASP A 27 -7.90 2.08 -44.48
N HIS A 28 -9.15 1.62 -44.38
CA HIS A 28 -9.78 1.31 -43.10
C HIS A 28 -9.12 0.14 -42.36
N GLN A 29 -8.74 -0.92 -43.07
CA GLN A 29 -8.04 -2.05 -42.47
C GLN A 29 -6.62 -1.67 -42.02
N LEU A 30 -5.93 -0.83 -42.78
CA LEU A 30 -4.61 -0.33 -42.43
C LEU A 30 -4.66 0.59 -41.20
N ALA A 31 -5.61 1.52 -41.15
CA ALA A 31 -5.83 2.36 -39.97
C ALA A 31 -6.14 1.50 -38.73
N SER A 32 -7.08 0.55 -38.84
CA SER A 32 -7.40 -0.37 -37.75
C SER A 32 -6.22 -1.25 -37.34
N SER A 33 -5.39 -1.70 -38.29
CA SER A 33 -4.20 -2.50 -37.97
C SER A 33 -3.12 -1.68 -37.29
N LEU A 34 -3.01 -0.39 -37.63
CA LEU A 34 -2.06 0.53 -37.01
C LEU A 34 -2.48 0.86 -35.58
N ASP A 35 -3.76 1.17 -35.37
CA ASP A 35 -4.34 1.40 -34.04
C ASP A 35 -4.12 0.18 -33.14
N GLN A 36 -4.35 -1.03 -33.66
CA GLN A 36 -4.13 -2.27 -32.92
C GLN A 36 -2.65 -2.54 -32.64
N ILE A 37 -1.74 -2.17 -33.55
CA ILE A 37 -0.30 -2.30 -33.33
C ILE A 37 0.16 -1.31 -32.26
N GLU A 38 -0.31 -0.05 -32.30
CA GLU A 38 -0.02 0.97 -31.29
C GLU A 38 -0.51 0.52 -29.91
N GLU A 39 -1.76 0.04 -29.79
CA GLU A 39 -2.32 -0.51 -28.55
C GLU A 39 -1.56 -1.74 -28.06
N SER A 40 -1.06 -2.60 -28.96
CA SER A 40 -0.23 -3.76 -28.59
C SER A 40 1.21 -3.41 -28.19
N SER A 41 1.65 -2.18 -28.48
CA SER A 41 3.01 -1.71 -28.21
C SER A 41 3.13 -0.90 -26.92
N GLU A 42 2.02 -0.69 -26.21
CA GLU A 42 2.03 -0.14 -24.85
C GLU A 42 2.71 -1.15 -23.91
N SER A 43 3.79 -0.68 -23.27
CA SER A 43 4.53 -1.53 -22.35
C SER A 43 3.70 -1.79 -21.10
N LEU A 44 3.49 -3.06 -20.77
CA LEU A 44 2.74 -3.44 -19.59
C LEU A 44 3.46 -3.00 -18.30
N PRO A 45 2.71 -2.53 -17.28
CA PRO A 45 3.26 -2.32 -15.96
C PRO A 45 3.74 -3.65 -15.38
N ASN A 46 4.85 -3.61 -14.63
CA ASN A 46 5.41 -4.81 -14.01
C ASN A 46 6.01 -4.49 -12.65
N VAL A 47 5.60 -5.25 -11.64
CA VAL A 47 5.96 -5.03 -10.25
C VAL A 47 6.35 -6.36 -9.63
N ARG A 48 7.30 -6.34 -8.70
CA ARG A 48 7.72 -7.51 -7.94
C ARG A 48 7.61 -7.23 -6.44
N ILE A 49 7.00 -8.15 -5.70
CA ILE A 49 7.10 -8.19 -4.24
C ILE A 49 8.44 -8.84 -3.90
N ASN A 50 9.34 -8.07 -3.31
CA ASN A 50 10.69 -8.50 -2.93
C ASN A 50 10.70 -9.27 -1.61
N THR A 51 10.01 -8.72 -0.61
CA THR A 51 9.79 -9.36 0.69
C THR A 51 8.35 -9.14 1.11
N ILE A 52 7.80 -10.09 1.84
CA ILE A 52 6.50 -9.95 2.47
C ILE A 52 6.47 -10.79 3.76
N GLU A 53 5.95 -10.20 4.83
CA GLU A 53 5.92 -10.82 6.15
C GLU A 53 4.63 -10.45 6.88
N ASN A 54 3.98 -11.44 7.50
CA ASN A 54 2.97 -11.22 8.54
C ASN A 54 3.66 -10.96 9.88
N ILE A 55 3.47 -9.77 10.44
CA ILE A 55 3.81 -9.48 11.83
C ILE A 55 2.55 -9.70 12.68
N GLU A 56 2.48 -10.90 13.24
CA GLU A 56 1.43 -11.27 14.19
C GLU A 56 1.63 -10.51 15.51
N ILE A 57 0.50 -10.10 16.12
CA ILE A 57 0.46 -9.46 17.44
C ILE A 57 1.39 -8.23 17.50
N ALA A 58 1.31 -7.40 16.46
CA ALA A 58 1.94 -6.09 16.44
C ALA A 58 1.09 -5.10 17.25
N ILE A 59 1.74 -4.21 18.01
CA ILE A 59 1.04 -3.15 18.73
C ILE A 59 0.76 -2.03 17.74
N VAL A 60 -0.51 -1.83 17.40
CA VAL A 60 -0.97 -0.82 16.43
C VAL A 60 -1.59 0.38 17.10
N GLY A 61 -1.85 0.32 18.40
CA GLY A 61 -2.43 1.43 19.13
C GLY A 61 -2.10 1.36 20.60
N VAL A 62 -2.12 2.54 21.21
CA VAL A 62 -1.94 2.71 22.65
C VAL A 62 -3.09 3.56 23.17
N GLN A 63 -3.89 2.98 24.06
CA GLN A 63 -4.98 3.67 24.74
C GLN A 63 -4.50 4.14 26.10
N ILE A 64 -4.69 5.44 26.38
CA ILE A 64 -4.37 6.03 27.68
C ILE A 64 -5.49 5.69 28.66
N ASN A 65 -5.17 4.95 29.73
CA ASN A 65 -6.13 4.68 30.82
C ASN A 65 -6.12 5.79 31.85
N THR A 66 -4.92 6.18 32.27
CA THR A 66 -4.69 7.28 33.20
C THR A 66 -3.59 8.17 32.64
N PRO A 67 -3.81 9.49 32.49
CA PRO A 67 -2.83 10.39 31.88
C PRO A 67 -1.66 10.75 32.82
N GLY A 68 -1.75 10.38 34.10
CA GLY A 68 -0.74 10.72 35.11
C GLY A 68 -0.75 12.21 35.49
N SER A 69 0.27 12.63 36.25
CA SER A 69 0.50 14.03 36.60
C SER A 69 1.96 14.30 36.94
N ASP A 70 2.36 15.56 36.80
CA ASP A 70 3.69 16.07 37.16
C ASP A 70 4.84 15.36 36.43
N LEU A 71 4.56 14.93 35.19
CA LEU A 71 5.49 14.25 34.31
C LEU A 71 6.37 15.24 33.54
N GLY A 72 7.61 14.85 33.32
CA GLY A 72 8.56 15.44 32.40
C GLY A 72 8.99 14.42 31.34
N CYS A 73 9.59 14.87 30.25
CA CYS A 73 10.00 14.00 29.15
C CYS A 73 11.50 13.69 29.18
N PRO A 74 11.92 12.50 28.70
CA PRO A 74 11.60 11.93 27.38
C PRO A 74 10.19 11.33 27.28
N CYS A 75 9.46 11.65 26.22
CA CYS A 75 8.05 11.28 26.05
C CYS A 75 7.90 9.97 25.26
N GLU A 76 8.54 8.89 25.68
CA GLU A 76 8.51 7.62 24.96
C GLU A 76 7.72 6.56 25.72
N ILE A 77 7.06 5.69 24.96
CA ILE A 77 6.38 4.48 25.40
C ILE A 77 7.11 3.29 24.80
N TYR A 78 7.34 2.27 25.63
CA TYR A 78 7.93 1.01 25.21
C TYR A 78 7.17 -0.16 25.85
N ALA A 79 7.25 -1.34 25.25
CA ALA A 79 6.66 -2.54 25.81
C ALA A 79 7.69 -3.35 26.63
N SER A 80 7.19 -4.11 27.59
CA SER A 80 7.98 -5.07 28.35
C SER A 80 7.17 -6.33 28.63
N LEU A 81 7.87 -7.48 28.65
CA LEU A 81 7.31 -8.80 28.99
C LEU A 81 7.48 -9.14 30.47
N ASP A 82 8.36 -8.41 31.17
CA ASP A 82 8.73 -8.69 32.56
C ASP A 82 8.40 -7.49 33.47
N ASN A 83 7.27 -6.83 33.24
CA ASN A 83 6.81 -5.70 34.07
C ASN A 83 7.88 -4.58 34.20
N GLY A 84 8.57 -4.28 33.10
CA GLY A 84 9.53 -3.18 33.00
C GLY A 84 10.98 -3.53 33.37
N VAL A 85 11.27 -4.80 33.73
CA VAL A 85 12.63 -5.23 34.12
C VAL A 85 13.54 -5.44 32.91
N THR A 86 13.01 -6.04 31.84
CA THR A 86 13.73 -6.22 30.58
C THR A 86 13.03 -5.38 29.52
N VAL A 87 13.74 -4.39 28.95
CA VAL A 87 13.20 -3.62 27.82
C VAL A 87 13.32 -4.49 26.57
N ALA A 88 12.22 -5.12 26.20
CA ALA A 88 12.06 -5.64 24.85
C ALA A 88 11.82 -4.43 23.96
N HIS A 89 12.89 -3.85 23.41
CA HIS A 89 12.85 -2.73 22.45
C HIS A 89 12.28 -3.18 21.09
N LEU A 90 11.20 -3.96 21.11
CA LEU A 90 10.49 -4.40 19.92
C LEU A 90 9.41 -3.38 19.58
N PHE A 91 8.73 -2.78 20.57
CA PHE A 91 7.77 -1.70 20.37
C PHE A 91 8.32 -0.35 20.85
N GLY A 92 8.02 0.71 20.10
CA GLY A 92 8.32 2.08 20.47
C GLY A 92 7.25 3.06 19.97
N ALA A 93 6.84 3.99 20.81
CA ALA A 93 5.93 5.07 20.45
C ALA A 93 6.29 6.35 21.22
N THR A 94 5.83 7.50 20.73
CA THR A 94 5.97 8.78 21.42
C THR A 94 4.61 9.33 21.83
N PHE A 95 4.59 10.22 22.82
CA PHE A 95 3.38 10.90 23.26
C PHE A 95 3.65 12.38 23.55
N SER A 96 2.59 13.16 23.64
CA SER A 96 2.63 14.58 23.99
C SER A 96 2.21 14.77 25.45
N LEU A 97 2.81 15.76 26.10
CA LEU A 97 2.40 16.22 27.42
C LEU A 97 1.63 17.53 27.32
N ASN A 98 0.54 17.63 28.08
CA ASN A 98 -0.18 18.87 28.33
C ASN A 98 -0.23 19.10 29.84
N ALA A 99 0.35 20.21 30.30
CA ALA A 99 0.45 20.56 31.73
C ALA A 99 1.02 19.42 32.62
N GLY A 100 1.98 18.65 32.12
CA GLY A 100 2.60 17.54 32.86
C GLY A 100 1.75 16.24 32.90
N GLN A 101 0.73 16.14 32.07
CA GLN A 101 -0.10 14.94 31.89
C GLN A 101 -0.02 14.46 30.44
N VAL A 102 -0.15 13.15 30.21
CA VAL A 102 -0.22 12.60 28.85
C VAL A 102 -1.52 13.05 28.17
N ASP A 103 -1.38 13.73 27.03
CA ASP A 103 -2.50 14.29 26.26
C ASP A 103 -2.89 13.36 25.10
N SER A 104 -1.91 12.98 24.28
CA SER A 104 -2.12 12.07 23.15
C SER A 104 -0.88 11.23 22.87
N VAL A 105 -1.07 10.04 22.30
CA VAL A 105 0.02 9.27 21.67
C VAL A 105 0.27 9.87 20.29
N THR A 106 1.50 10.30 20.03
CA THR A 106 1.84 11.13 18.88
C THR A 106 2.18 10.28 17.66
N GLU A 107 2.98 9.22 17.86
CA GLU A 107 3.49 8.40 16.75
C GLU A 107 3.89 7.02 17.26
N ILE A 108 3.65 5.97 16.46
CA ILE A 108 4.22 4.64 16.67
C ILE A 108 5.45 4.50 15.77
N LEU A 109 6.62 4.36 16.40
CA LEU A 109 7.91 4.24 15.73
C LEU A 109 8.21 2.80 15.30
N ASN A 110 7.75 1.82 16.08
CA ASN A 110 7.89 0.40 15.80
C ASN A 110 6.74 -0.36 16.46
N HIS A 111 6.07 -1.22 15.70
CA HIS A 111 4.94 -2.03 16.18
C HIS A 111 5.37 -3.20 17.07
N GLY A 112 6.61 -3.67 16.92
CA GLY A 112 7.10 -4.89 17.55
C GLY A 112 6.42 -6.16 17.04
N SER A 113 6.95 -7.31 17.46
CA SER A 113 6.39 -8.62 17.17
C SER A 113 6.48 -9.45 18.44
N TYR A 114 5.36 -10.06 18.82
CA TYR A 114 5.24 -10.79 20.08
C TYR A 114 4.57 -12.14 19.86
N LEU A 115 4.92 -13.11 20.69
CA LEU A 115 4.27 -14.42 20.68
C LEU A 115 2.92 -14.34 21.39
N TYR A 116 1.96 -15.15 20.95
CA TYR A 116 0.63 -15.22 21.59
C TYR A 116 0.70 -15.60 23.07
N SER A 117 1.66 -16.46 23.45
CA SER A 117 1.91 -16.83 24.84
C SER A 117 2.26 -15.66 25.75
N ASP A 118 2.83 -14.59 25.16
CA ASP A 118 3.45 -13.50 25.89
C ASP A 118 2.49 -12.31 26.06
N LEU A 119 1.35 -12.33 25.35
CA LEU A 119 0.36 -11.26 25.34
C LEU A 119 -0.20 -10.97 26.75
N ALA A 120 -0.36 -12.00 27.58
CA ALA A 120 -0.88 -11.84 28.94
C ALA A 120 0.10 -11.12 29.90
N SER A 121 1.40 -11.16 29.60
CA SER A 121 2.46 -10.50 30.37
C SER A 121 2.93 -9.19 29.73
N LEU A 122 2.50 -8.91 28.49
CA LEU A 122 2.89 -7.72 27.73
C LEU A 122 2.27 -6.47 28.36
N THR A 123 3.13 -5.54 28.76
CA THR A 123 2.75 -4.31 29.47
C THR A 123 3.49 -3.12 28.88
N LEU A 124 2.78 -1.99 28.78
CA LEU A 124 3.34 -0.74 28.27
C LEU A 124 3.87 0.12 29.41
N HIS A 125 5.04 0.71 29.18
CA HIS A 125 5.76 1.56 30.12
C HIS A 125 6.17 2.86 29.45
N THR A 126 6.54 3.84 30.25
CA THR A 126 7.09 5.11 29.77
C THR A 126 8.42 5.42 30.45
N ASN A 127 9.27 6.16 29.77
CA ASN A 127 10.48 6.76 30.34
C ASN A 127 10.28 8.22 30.79
N ALA A 128 9.02 8.66 30.94
CA ALA A 128 8.70 9.93 31.57
C ALA A 128 9.44 10.08 32.92
N THR A 129 9.79 11.32 33.27
CA THR A 129 10.49 11.64 34.50
C THR A 129 9.54 12.30 35.49
N ASP A 130 9.82 12.10 36.78
CA ASP A 130 9.12 12.81 37.84
C ASP A 130 9.69 14.23 38.00
N THR A 131 8.85 15.25 37.83
CA THR A 131 9.27 16.67 37.97
C THR A 131 9.00 17.25 39.35
N SER A 132 8.21 16.57 40.19
CA SER A 132 7.71 17.08 41.49
C SER A 132 8.18 16.28 42.71
N GLY A 133 8.78 15.10 42.51
CA GLY A 133 9.15 14.16 43.58
C GLY A 133 7.97 13.33 44.10
N GLY A 134 6.84 13.34 43.39
CA GLY A 134 5.62 12.59 43.68
C GLY A 134 4.73 12.37 42.47
N ALA A 135 5.31 12.33 41.26
CA ALA A 135 4.54 12.18 40.02
C ALA A 135 3.69 10.90 40.01
N VAL A 136 2.51 11.01 39.40
CA VAL A 136 1.66 9.86 39.11
C VAL A 136 1.95 9.42 37.69
N PHE A 137 2.53 8.23 37.53
CA PHE A 137 2.85 7.70 36.21
C PHE A 137 1.59 7.28 35.45
N PRO A 138 1.57 7.48 34.12
CA PRO A 138 0.44 7.09 33.29
C PRO A 138 0.37 5.57 33.15
N THR A 139 -0.83 5.07 32.86
CA THR A 139 -1.05 3.66 32.53
C THR A 139 -1.72 3.55 31.17
N PHE A 140 -1.39 2.50 30.43
CA PHE A 140 -1.80 2.33 29.06
C PHE A 140 -2.35 0.92 28.82
N ASN A 141 -3.32 0.80 27.92
CA ASN A 141 -3.70 -0.45 27.30
C ASN A 141 -3.10 -0.52 25.89
N LEU A 142 -2.66 -1.72 25.52
CA LEU A 142 -2.22 -2.01 24.15
C LEU A 142 -3.40 -2.41 23.29
N VAL A 143 -3.36 -1.99 22.03
CA VAL A 143 -4.22 -2.49 20.96
C VAL A 143 -3.32 -3.26 20.01
N THR A 144 -3.58 -4.56 19.85
CA THR A 144 -2.79 -5.44 18.98
C THR A 144 -3.59 -5.89 17.79
N LYS A 145 -2.93 -5.94 16.63
CA LYS A 145 -3.46 -6.44 15.35
C LYS A 145 -2.33 -7.11 14.58
N THR A 146 -2.68 -7.83 13.52
CA THR A 146 -1.69 -8.35 12.57
C THR A 146 -1.36 -7.26 11.54
N VAL A 147 -0.08 -7.06 11.27
CA VAL A 147 0.40 -6.08 10.29
C VAL A 147 1.18 -6.80 9.20
N VAL A 148 0.83 -6.55 7.94
CA VAL A 148 1.60 -7.02 6.79
C VAL A 148 2.60 -5.96 6.40
N TYR A 149 3.86 -6.38 6.29
CA TYR A 149 4.92 -5.59 5.67
C TYR A 149 5.33 -6.23 4.36
N ALA A 150 5.31 -5.46 3.29
CA ALA A 150 5.83 -5.89 2.00
C ALA A 150 6.76 -4.83 1.42
N THR A 151 7.89 -5.25 0.84
CA THR A 151 8.69 -4.40 -0.03
C THR A 151 8.40 -4.75 -1.47
N VAL A 152 8.19 -3.74 -2.28
CA VAL A 152 7.70 -3.92 -3.64
C VAL A 152 8.46 -2.99 -4.57
N GLU A 153 8.85 -3.51 -5.73
CA GLU A 153 9.72 -2.84 -6.70
C GLU A 153 9.04 -2.76 -8.06
N ASN A 154 9.06 -1.57 -8.67
CA ASN A 154 8.69 -1.42 -10.08
C ASN A 154 9.85 -1.92 -10.95
N ILE A 155 9.78 -3.18 -11.40
CA ILE A 155 10.77 -3.79 -12.29
C ILE A 155 10.44 -3.60 -13.78
N GLY A 156 9.35 -2.89 -14.07
CA GLY A 156 8.92 -2.56 -15.42
C GLY A 156 9.72 -1.42 -16.02
N ILE A 157 9.25 -0.94 -17.18
CA ILE A 157 9.80 0.24 -17.87
C ILE A 157 8.79 1.40 -17.93
N THR A 158 7.60 1.20 -17.38
CA THR A 158 6.54 2.22 -17.28
C THR A 158 6.43 2.76 -15.87
N THR A 159 6.05 4.03 -15.78
CA THR A 159 5.69 4.66 -14.52
C THR A 159 4.30 4.19 -14.12
N ILE A 160 4.13 3.85 -12.85
CA ILE A 160 2.88 3.33 -12.29
C ILE A 160 2.25 4.42 -11.42
N THR A 161 0.95 4.66 -11.60
CA THR A 161 0.22 5.58 -10.73
C THR A 161 -0.42 4.81 -9.56
N PRO A 162 -0.37 5.32 -8.32
CA PRO A 162 -1.05 4.71 -7.18
C PRO A 162 -2.58 4.70 -7.32
N GLU A 163 -3.14 5.59 -8.15
CA GLU A 163 -4.58 5.71 -8.40
C GLU A 163 -5.11 4.55 -9.26
N GLU A 164 -4.30 4.03 -10.18
CA GLU A 164 -4.66 2.90 -11.05
C GLU A 164 -4.20 1.56 -10.48
N SER A 165 -3.64 1.58 -9.26
CA SER A 165 -3.05 0.42 -8.62
C SER A 165 -3.84 -0.01 -7.38
N TRP A 166 -3.99 -1.32 -7.22
CA TRP A 166 -4.79 -1.95 -6.18
C TRP A 166 -4.03 -3.10 -5.53
N VAL A 167 -4.25 -3.26 -4.23
CA VAL A 167 -3.69 -4.36 -3.44
C VAL A 167 -4.84 -5.16 -2.88
N LEU A 168 -4.80 -6.47 -3.08
CA LEU A 168 -5.78 -7.40 -2.52
C LEU A 168 -5.08 -8.28 -1.51
N PHE A 169 -5.70 -8.42 -0.35
CA PHE A 169 -5.30 -9.36 0.67
C PHE A 169 -6.32 -10.51 0.70
N ASP A 170 -5.85 -11.75 0.54
CA ASP A 170 -6.67 -12.97 0.38
C ASP A 170 -7.74 -12.89 -0.73
N GLY A 171 -7.44 -12.14 -1.79
CA GLY A 171 -8.33 -12.00 -2.95
C GLY A 171 -9.65 -11.27 -2.67
N SER A 172 -9.79 -10.65 -1.50
CA SER A 172 -10.99 -9.91 -1.08
C SER A 172 -10.64 -8.47 -0.73
N ASN A 173 -11.64 -7.58 -0.76
CA ASN A 173 -11.53 -6.16 -0.35
C ASN A 173 -10.32 -5.43 -0.97
N PRO A 174 -10.35 -5.11 -2.28
CA PRO A 174 -9.27 -4.39 -2.93
C PRO A 174 -9.07 -3.02 -2.29
N VAL A 175 -7.83 -2.73 -1.90
CA VAL A 175 -7.40 -1.45 -1.33
C VAL A 175 -6.63 -0.68 -2.39
N GLN A 176 -7.06 0.54 -2.68
CA GLN A 176 -6.37 1.38 -3.67
C GLN A 176 -5.03 1.85 -3.09
N MET A 177 -3.94 1.76 -3.86
CA MET A 177 -2.62 2.16 -3.38
C MET A 177 -2.55 3.64 -3.01
N SER A 178 -3.29 4.50 -3.71
CA SER A 178 -3.40 5.93 -3.37
C SER A 178 -3.98 6.17 -1.98
N SER A 179 -4.92 5.32 -1.53
CA SER A 179 -5.52 5.42 -0.19
C SER A 179 -4.56 5.03 0.94
N LEU A 180 -3.49 4.31 0.60
CA LEU A 180 -2.45 3.92 1.54
C LEU A 180 -1.37 5.01 1.67
N ILE A 181 -1.32 5.99 0.75
CA ILE A 181 -0.40 7.12 0.87
C ILE A 181 -0.93 8.06 1.96
N ALA A 182 -0.58 7.78 3.21
CA ALA A 182 -0.90 8.69 4.29
C ALA A 182 0.17 9.78 4.42
N PHE A 183 -0.29 11.01 4.52
CA PHE A 183 0.52 12.16 4.94
C PHE A 183 0.26 12.42 6.42
N GLY A 184 0.73 11.53 7.29
CA GLY A 184 0.61 11.74 8.74
C GLY A 184 0.99 10.52 9.56
N ASP A 185 1.79 10.75 10.59
CA ASP A 185 2.30 9.80 11.60
C ASP A 185 1.19 9.22 12.49
N GLY A 186 0.15 8.65 11.89
CA GLY A 186 -0.96 7.98 12.59
C GLY A 186 -0.74 6.46 12.72
N PRO A 187 -1.52 5.75 13.54
CA PRO A 187 -1.50 4.30 13.67
C PRO A 187 -2.20 3.54 12.51
N GLU A 188 -2.44 4.19 11.37
CA GLU A 188 -3.30 3.68 10.29
C GLU A 188 -2.54 2.88 9.22
N ASN A 189 -3.23 2.41 8.17
CA ASN A 189 -2.59 1.72 7.04
C ASN A 189 -1.68 2.68 6.28
N HIS A 190 -0.44 2.28 5.98
CA HIS A 190 0.58 3.18 5.41
C HIS A 190 1.33 2.56 4.25
N LEU A 191 1.45 3.32 3.16
CA LEU A 191 2.38 3.08 2.07
C LEU A 191 3.51 4.11 2.24
N SER A 192 4.66 3.65 2.68
CA SER A 192 5.86 4.48 2.76
C SER A 192 6.80 4.14 1.60
N VAL A 193 7.35 5.14 0.92
CA VAL A 193 8.26 4.93 -0.21
C VAL A 193 9.66 5.27 0.28
N ASN A 194 10.60 4.33 0.14
CA ASN A 194 11.95 4.46 0.71
C ASN A 194 12.81 5.50 -0.04
N ALA A 195 12.38 6.00 -1.22
CA ALA A 195 13.26 6.76 -2.10
C ALA A 195 12.64 7.89 -2.95
N SER A 196 11.33 8.12 -2.94
CA SER A 196 10.72 9.19 -3.76
C SER A 196 10.10 10.26 -2.87
N THR A 197 10.48 11.52 -3.10
CA THR A 197 9.81 12.71 -2.54
C THR A 197 8.44 12.97 -3.16
N ASP A 198 8.05 12.17 -4.15
CA ASP A 198 6.80 12.28 -4.88
C ASP A 198 6.06 10.94 -4.86
N PHE A 199 4.98 10.89 -4.09
CA PHE A 199 4.12 9.70 -3.95
C PHE A 199 3.06 9.63 -5.06
N SER A 200 3.03 10.59 -6.00
CA SER A 200 2.05 10.60 -7.09
C SER A 200 2.38 9.60 -8.20
N MET A 201 3.63 9.13 -8.29
CA MET A 201 4.12 8.29 -9.37
C MET A 201 5.22 7.33 -8.88
N PHE A 202 5.19 6.08 -9.33
CA PHE A 202 6.22 5.06 -9.07
C PHE A 202 7.02 4.80 -10.34
N TYR A 203 8.26 5.26 -10.38
CA TYR A 203 9.12 5.14 -11.55
C TYR A 203 9.77 3.74 -11.65
N PRO A 204 10.20 3.33 -12.84
CA PRO A 204 11.04 2.15 -13.01
C PRO A 204 12.26 2.15 -12.09
N GLY A 205 12.41 1.08 -11.30
CA GLY A 205 13.46 0.90 -10.30
C GLY A 205 13.11 1.39 -8.89
N ASP A 206 11.96 2.05 -8.69
CA ASP A 206 11.55 2.48 -7.36
C ASP A 206 11.13 1.30 -6.49
N VAL A 207 11.50 1.37 -5.21
CA VAL A 207 11.09 0.42 -4.16
C VAL A 207 10.22 1.13 -3.14
N PHE A 208 9.03 0.58 -2.89
CA PHE A 208 8.09 1.04 -1.89
C PHE A 208 7.86 -0.02 -0.81
N VAL A 209 7.47 0.45 0.36
CA VAL A 209 7.11 -0.33 1.54
C VAL A 209 5.61 -0.20 1.76
N LEU A 210 4.92 -1.32 1.66
CA LEU A 210 3.51 -1.44 1.97
C LEU A 210 3.36 -1.96 3.39
N GLN A 211 2.67 -1.20 4.23
CA GLN A 211 2.25 -1.58 5.57
C GLN A 211 0.72 -1.58 5.63
N HIS A 212 0.14 -2.73 5.94
CA HIS A 212 -1.31 -2.88 6.08
C HIS A 212 -1.69 -3.54 7.39
N ILE A 213 -2.58 -2.91 8.14
CA ILE A 213 -3.11 -3.41 9.40
C ILE A 213 -4.40 -4.16 9.09
N MET A 214 -4.44 -5.42 9.53
CA MET A 214 -5.62 -6.26 9.35
C MET A 214 -6.81 -5.72 10.16
N ASP A 215 -7.99 -5.68 9.56
CA ASP A 215 -9.21 -5.21 10.26
C ASP A 215 -9.82 -6.25 11.20
N SER A 216 -9.23 -7.44 11.31
CA SER A 216 -9.70 -8.49 12.21
C SER A 216 -9.34 -8.17 13.66
N ASP A 217 -10.32 -8.33 14.55
CA ASP A 217 -10.12 -8.31 16.01
C ASP A 217 -9.71 -9.69 16.56
N LEU A 218 -9.65 -10.72 15.70
CA LEU A 218 -9.15 -12.04 16.09
C LEU A 218 -7.62 -11.99 16.17
N VAL A 219 -7.10 -12.25 17.37
CA VAL A 219 -5.66 -12.31 17.61
C VAL A 219 -5.05 -13.45 16.79
N ALA A 220 -4.06 -13.12 15.96
CA ALA A 220 -3.32 -14.03 15.07
C ALA A 220 -4.04 -14.47 13.77
N ASP A 221 -5.07 -13.77 13.33
CA ASP A 221 -5.46 -13.84 11.92
C ASP A 221 -4.32 -13.31 11.05
N LYS A 222 -4.14 -13.92 9.88
CA LYS A 222 -3.05 -13.60 8.96
C LYS A 222 -3.54 -13.67 7.53
N TYR A 223 -2.90 -12.93 6.64
CA TYR A 223 -3.15 -13.07 5.22
C TYR A 223 -2.34 -14.23 4.67
N GLU A 224 -2.98 -15.04 3.84
CA GLU A 224 -2.38 -16.15 3.10
C GLU A 224 -1.84 -15.70 1.75
N GLN A 225 -2.33 -14.58 1.22
CA GLN A 225 -1.93 -14.07 -0.08
C GLN A 225 -2.06 -12.55 -0.17
N VAL A 226 -1.07 -11.92 -0.81
CA VAL A 226 -1.15 -10.53 -1.26
C VAL A 226 -0.94 -10.48 -2.76
N SER A 227 -1.85 -9.80 -3.45
CA SER A 227 -1.79 -9.59 -4.89
C SER A 227 -1.81 -8.11 -5.22
N ILE A 228 -1.01 -7.70 -6.19
CA ILE A 228 -0.94 -6.32 -6.68
C ILE A 228 -1.46 -6.30 -8.11
N PHE A 229 -2.37 -5.37 -8.35
CA PHE A 229 -2.94 -5.10 -9.66
C PHE A 229 -2.57 -3.68 -10.07
N VAL A 230 -2.15 -3.52 -11.32
CA VAL A 230 -1.87 -2.21 -11.92
C VAL A 230 -2.63 -2.16 -13.21
N ASP A 231 -3.46 -1.12 -13.38
CA ASP A 231 -4.33 -0.95 -14.56
C ASP A 231 -5.20 -2.20 -14.83
N GLY A 232 -5.73 -2.79 -13.76
CA GLY A 232 -6.56 -4.00 -13.81
C GLY A 232 -5.82 -5.31 -14.11
N ILE A 233 -4.51 -5.28 -14.35
CA ILE A 233 -3.69 -6.46 -14.61
C ILE A 233 -3.00 -6.88 -13.31
N GLN A 234 -3.07 -8.17 -12.95
CA GLN A 234 -2.29 -8.71 -11.83
C GLN A 234 -0.80 -8.71 -12.19
N THR A 235 -0.01 -7.89 -11.51
CA THR A 235 1.42 -7.74 -11.77
C THR A 235 2.26 -8.53 -10.78
N ALA A 236 1.80 -8.70 -9.54
CA ALA A 236 2.52 -9.45 -8.51
C ALA A 236 1.58 -10.27 -7.61
N MET A 237 2.13 -11.34 -7.06
CA MET A 237 1.47 -12.18 -6.06
C MET A 237 2.52 -12.80 -5.14
N ALA A 238 2.28 -12.77 -3.84
CA ALA A 238 3.16 -13.38 -2.84
C ALA A 238 2.36 -13.94 -1.65
N VAL A 239 2.99 -14.85 -0.92
CA VAL A 239 2.49 -15.43 0.33
C VAL A 239 3.30 -14.82 1.47
N PRO A 240 2.68 -14.14 2.45
CA PRO A 240 3.37 -13.54 3.58
C PRO A 240 3.89 -14.53 4.65
#